data_AF-A0A2N9JLB8-F1
#
_entry.id   AF-A0A2N9JLB8-F1
#
_cell.length_a   1.000
_cell.length_b   1.000
_cell.length_c   1.000
_cell.angle_alpha   90.00
_cell.angle_beta   90.00
_cell.angle_gamma   90.00
#
_symmetry.space_group_name_H-M   'P 1'
#
loop_
_entity.id
_entity.type
_entity.pdbx_description
1 polymer ?
#
loop_
_entity_poly.entity_id
_entity_poly.type
_entity_poly.pdbx_seq_one_letter_code
_entity_poly.pdbx_strand_id
1 'polypeptide(L)'
;MSVSQDDHEVHLPTLQAPVKALDPHGVQIVGLGTVVFAISMLICWWQLAALEAIGKGWWLSTTLVGTGIGVLALVVLLIRRWRRLRA
;
A
#
# COMPACT_ATOMS: atom_id res chain seq x y z
N MET A 1 16.21 -30.62 52.69
CA MET A 1 16.64 -29.83 51.51
C MET A 1 15.45 -29.77 50.56
N SER A 2 14.63 -28.72 50.65
CA SER A 2 13.58 -28.48 49.66
C SER A 2 14.18 -27.62 48.54
N VAL A 3 14.22 -28.17 47.34
CA VAL A 3 14.62 -27.44 46.14
C VAL A 3 13.50 -26.45 45.84
N SER A 4 13.78 -25.15 45.94
CA SER A 4 12.91 -24.11 45.40
C SER A 4 12.81 -24.32 43.90
N GLN A 5 11.62 -24.64 43.42
CA GLN A 5 11.31 -24.65 42.00
C GLN A 5 11.12 -23.19 41.60
N ASP A 6 12.21 -22.56 41.14
CA ASP A 6 12.14 -21.25 40.50
C ASP A 6 11.38 -21.43 39.19
N ASP A 7 10.14 -20.95 39.15
CA ASP A 7 9.36 -20.80 37.94
C ASP A 7 10.07 -19.76 37.04
N HIS A 8 10.98 -20.24 36.20
CA HIS A 8 11.50 -19.48 35.08
C HIS A 8 10.33 -19.24 34.11
N GLU A 9 9.58 -18.16 34.33
CA GLU A 9 8.73 -17.58 33.30
C GLU A 9 9.65 -17.21 32.13
N VAL A 10 9.64 -18.05 31.09
CA VAL A 10 10.28 -17.77 29.82
C VAL A 10 9.53 -16.60 29.19
N HIS A 11 9.92 -15.38 29.55
CA HIS A 11 9.52 -14.17 28.84
C HIS A 11 10.10 -14.25 27.43
N LEU A 12 9.35 -14.85 26.51
CA LEU A 12 9.65 -14.86 25.08
C LEU A 12 9.47 -13.44 24.54
N PRO A 13 10.54 -12.63 24.36
CA PRO A 13 10.41 -11.23 23.94
C PRO A 13 9.96 -11.10 22.48
N THR A 14 9.74 -12.24 21.81
CA THR A 14 9.42 -12.38 20.40
C THR A 14 7.96 -12.74 20.15
N LEU A 15 7.14 -12.94 21.19
CA LEU A 15 5.69 -12.94 21.05
C LEU A 15 5.23 -11.49 20.84
N GLN A 16 5.42 -11.00 19.61
CA GLN A 16 4.66 -9.86 19.14
C GLN A 16 3.19 -10.20 19.41
N ALA A 17 2.50 -9.33 20.16
CA ALA A 17 1.07 -9.45 20.37
C ALA A 17 0.41 -9.77 19.02
N PRO A 18 -0.58 -10.68 18.95
CA PRO A 18 -1.21 -11.07 17.69
C PRO A 18 -1.98 -9.89 17.08
N VAL A 19 -1.26 -8.94 16.48
CA VAL A 19 -1.82 -7.80 15.76
C VAL A 19 -2.15 -8.32 14.38
N LYS A 20 -3.44 -8.42 14.09
CA LYS A 20 -3.93 -8.69 12.74
C LYS A 20 -3.29 -7.67 11.80
N ALA A 21 -2.52 -8.13 10.82
CA ALA A 21 -1.93 -7.25 9.83
C ALA A 21 -3.02 -6.39 9.18
N LEU A 22 -2.83 -5.06 9.19
CA LEU A 22 -3.83 -4.10 8.73
C LEU A 22 -4.18 -4.30 7.24
N ASP A 23 -3.18 -4.65 6.43
CA ASP A 23 -3.34 -5.04 5.03
C ASP A 23 -2.34 -6.17 4.70
N PRO A 24 -2.70 -7.45 4.93
CA PRO A 24 -1.78 -8.59 4.76
C PRO A 24 -1.21 -8.75 3.34
N HIS A 25 -1.78 -8.07 2.36
CA HIS A 25 -1.41 -8.17 0.96
C HIS A 25 -1.01 -6.83 0.33
N GLY A 26 -1.07 -5.72 1.07
CA GLY A 26 -0.78 -4.37 0.56
C GLY A 26 -1.74 -3.89 -0.54
N VAL A 27 -2.83 -4.61 -0.80
CA VAL A 27 -3.74 -4.34 -1.93
C VAL A 27 -4.65 -3.16 -1.62
N GLN A 28 -5.08 -2.99 -0.36
CA GLN A 28 -5.97 -1.91 0.04
C GLN A 28 -5.24 -0.57 0.00
N ILE A 29 -4.03 -0.51 0.54
CA ILE A 29 -3.27 0.75 0.59
C ILE A 29 -2.84 1.20 -0.82
N VAL A 30 -2.39 0.25 -1.66
CA VAL A 30 -2.00 0.51 -3.05
C VAL A 30 -3.23 0.89 -3.87
N GLY A 31 -4.36 0.21 -3.66
CA GLY A 31 -5.62 0.53 -4.30
C GLY A 31 -6.09 1.95 -4.00
N LEU A 32 -6.09 2.32 -2.71
CA LEU A 32 -6.48 3.67 -2.28
C LEU A 32 -5.58 4.74 -2.90
N GLY A 33 -4.26 4.55 -2.86
CA GLY A 33 -3.31 5.48 -3.48
C GLY A 33 -3.51 5.62 -4.99
N THR A 34 -3.75 4.50 -5.68
CA THR A 34 -4.02 4.48 -7.13
C THR A 34 -5.29 5.24 -7.48
N VAL A 35 -6.36 5.07 -6.69
CA VAL A 35 -7.64 5.79 -6.89
C VAL A 35 -7.46 7.29 -6.70
N VAL A 36 -6.75 7.71 -5.65
CA VAL A 36 -6.44 9.13 -5.42
C VAL A 36 -5.69 9.72 -6.60
N PHE A 37 -4.64 9.04 -7.09
CA PHE A 37 -3.88 9.49 -8.26
C PHE A 37 -4.73 9.57 -9.53
N ALA A 38 -5.60 8.58 -9.77
CA ALA A 38 -6.50 8.58 -10.92
C ALA A 38 -7.50 9.74 -10.87
N ILE A 39 -8.09 10.01 -9.70
CA ILE A 39 -9.00 11.15 -9.52
C ILE A 39 -8.24 12.47 -9.72
N SER A 40 -7.05 12.62 -9.15
CA SER A 40 -6.21 13.80 -9.36
C SER A 40 -5.83 14.00 -10.82
N MET A 41 -5.57 12.93 -11.56
CA MET A 41 -5.31 12.98 -13.01
C MET A 41 -6.53 13.51 -13.77
N LEU A 42 -7.74 13.03 -13.46
CA LEU A 42 -8.97 13.51 -14.09
C LEU A 42 -9.22 15.00 -13.80
N ILE A 43 -8.96 15.44 -12.57
CA ILE A 43 -9.07 16.85 -12.19
C ILE A 43 -8.04 17.70 -12.94
N CYS A 44 -6.79 17.24 -13.03
CA CYS A 44 -5.73 17.93 -13.76
C CYS A 44 -6.05 17.99 -15.27
N TRP A 45 -6.64 16.95 -15.83
CA TRP A 45 -7.06 16.91 -17.24
C TRP A 45 -8.16 17.93 -17.51
N TRP A 46 -9.19 17.98 -16.64
CA TRP A 46 -10.27 18.95 -16.75
C TRP A 46 -9.76 20.39 -16.62
N GLN A 47 -8.81 20.64 -15.72
CA GLN A 47 -8.26 21.97 -15.44
C GLN A 47 -6.95 22.25 -16.17
N LEU A 48 -6.62 21.52 -17.24
CA LEU A 48 -5.30 21.61 -17.88
C LEU A 48 -4.98 23.04 -18.34
N ALA A 49 -5.93 23.71 -18.99
CA ALA A 49 -5.77 25.10 -19.43
C ALA A 49 -5.49 26.07 -18.26
N ALA A 50 -6.16 25.87 -17.12
CA ALA A 50 -5.93 26.66 -15.92
C ALA A 50 -4.57 26.35 -15.28
N LEU A 51 -4.13 25.09 -15.30
CA LEU A 51 -2.82 24.65 -14.83
C LEU A 51 -1.69 25.20 -15.69
N GLU A 52 -1.85 25.21 -17.01
CA GLU A 52 -0.88 25.79 -17.94
C GLU A 52 -0.77 27.31 -17.76
N ALA A 53 -1.90 28.00 -17.58
CA ALA A 53 -1.93 29.44 -17.33
C ALA A 53 -1.15 29.87 -16.07
N ILE A 54 -1.06 28.99 -15.06
CA ILE A 54 -0.29 29.23 -13.82
C ILE A 54 1.08 28.53 -13.81
N GLY A 55 1.53 27.97 -14.94
CA GLY A 55 2.83 27.29 -15.06
C GLY A 55 2.93 25.95 -14.33
N LYS A 56 1.79 25.33 -13.96
CA LYS A 56 1.69 24.10 -13.17
C LYS A 56 1.21 22.89 -14.01
N GLY A 57 1.30 22.94 -15.33
CA GLY A 57 0.93 21.84 -16.23
C GLY A 57 1.64 20.50 -15.92
N TRP A 58 2.81 20.56 -15.27
CA TRP A 58 3.58 19.37 -14.86
C TRP A 58 2.82 18.43 -13.90
N TRP A 59 1.82 18.93 -13.16
CA TRP A 59 0.99 18.10 -12.28
C TRP A 59 0.21 17.01 -13.01
N LEU A 60 -0.18 17.24 -14.25
CA LEU A 60 -0.82 16.21 -15.08
C LEU A 60 0.13 15.03 -15.31
N SER A 61 1.39 15.31 -15.63
CA SER A 61 2.40 14.27 -15.84
C SER A 61 2.68 13.50 -14.54
N THR A 62 2.79 14.21 -13.40
CA THR A 62 2.96 13.58 -12.09
C THR A 62 1.81 12.63 -11.74
N THR A 63 0.57 13.09 -11.96
CA THR A 63 -0.60 12.29 -11.63
C THR A 63 -0.74 11.08 -12.55
N LEU A 64 -0.45 11.25 -13.85
CA LEU A 64 -0.39 10.17 -14.83
C LEU A 64 0.65 9.09 -14.44
N VAL A 65 1.88 9.49 -14.10
CA VAL A 65 2.94 8.55 -13.69
C VAL A 65 2.56 7.84 -12.39
N GLY A 66 2.03 8.55 -11.40
CA GLY A 66 1.56 7.96 -10.15
C GLY A 66 0.45 6.93 -10.35
N THR A 67 -0.53 7.22 -11.22
CA THR A 67 -1.57 6.26 -11.61
C THR A 67 -0.96 5.04 -12.30
N GLY A 68 -0.01 5.23 -13.24
CA GLY A 68 0.66 4.15 -13.94
C GLY A 68 1.40 3.19 -12.99
N ILE A 69 2.16 3.73 -12.04
CA ILE A 69 2.86 2.95 -11.01
C ILE A 69 1.86 2.18 -10.14
N GLY A 70 0.78 2.84 -9.71
CA GLY A 70 -0.27 2.22 -8.90
C GLY A 70 -0.96 1.05 -9.61
N VAL A 71 -1.34 1.22 -10.87
CA VAL A 71 -1.92 0.16 -11.71
C VAL A 71 -0.93 -0.99 -11.88
N LEU A 72 0.34 -0.70 -12.16
CA LEU A 72 1.37 -1.74 -12.31
C LEU A 72 1.53 -2.55 -11.01
N ALA A 73 1.56 -1.88 -9.86
CA ALA A 73 1.64 -2.54 -8.56
C ALA A 73 0.41 -3.45 -8.31
N LEU A 74 -0.80 -2.98 -8.61
CA LEU A 74 -2.03 -3.78 -8.50
C LEU A 74 -2.00 -5.02 -9.40
N VAL A 75 -1.58 -4.87 -10.66
CA VAL A 75 -1.44 -5.99 -11.60
C VAL A 75 -0.47 -7.04 -11.05
N VAL A 76 0.69 -6.63 -10.54
CA VAL A 76 1.67 -7.55 -9.95
C VAL A 76 1.08 -8.27 -8.71
N LEU A 77 0.37 -7.55 -7.84
CA LEU A 77 -0.28 -8.14 -6.67
C LEU A 77 -1.37 -9.14 -7.04
N LEU A 78 -2.18 -8.84 -8.06
CA LEU A 78 -3.22 -9.74 -8.57
C LEU A 78 -2.61 -11.00 -9.20
N ILE A 79 -1.56 -10.86 -10.02
CA ILE A 79 -0.84 -12.00 -10.60
C ILE A 79 -0.25 -12.88 -9.50
N ARG A 80 0.37 -12.29 -8.48
CA ARG A 80 0.89 -13.03 -7.31
C ARG A 80 -0.22 -13.77 -6.57
N ARG A 81 -1.38 -13.13 -6.38
CA ARG A 81 -2.55 -13.77 -5.75
C ARG A 81 -3.04 -14.95 -6.58
N TRP A 82 -3.18 -14.80 -7.90
CA TRP A 82 -3.62 -15.87 -8.78
C TRP A 82 -2.65 -17.05 -8.83
N ARG A 83 -1.33 -16.78 -8.78
CA ARG A 83 -0.31 -17.83 -8.70
C ARG A 83 -0.42 -18.63 -7.39
N ARG A 84 -0.68 -17.97 -6.26
CA ARG A 84 -0.90 -18.64 -4.97
C ARG A 84 -2.17 -19.49 -4.91
N LEU A 85 -3.20 -19.13 -5.66
CA LEU A 85 -4.46 -19.91 -5.73
C LEU A 85 -4.36 -21.13 -6.65
N ARG A 86 -3.32 -21.21 -7.49
CA ARG A 86 -3.10 -22.32 -8.44
C ARG A 86 -2.06 -23.34 -7.95
N ALA A 87 -1.35 -23.04 -6.87
CA ALA A 87 -0.42 -23.95 -6.20
C ALA A 87 -1.15 -24.67 -5.06
#